data_AF-A0A929PKN0-F1
#
_entry.id   AF-A0A929PKN0-F1
#
_cell.length_a   1.000
_cell.length_b   1.000
_cell.length_c   1.000
_cell.angle_alpha   90.00
_cell.angle_beta   90.00
_cell.angle_gamma   90.00
#
_symmetry.space_group_name_H-M   'P 1'
#
loop_
_entity.id
_entity.type
_entity.pdbx_description
1 polymer ?
#
loop_
_entity_poly.entity_id
_entity_poly.type
_entity_poly.pdbx_seq_one_letter_code
_entity_poly.pdbx_strand_id
1 'polypeptide(L)'
;MPIFMPCAEFERINPRGWNDLRKQLSSSFNEDFLEVDVENFFDTYFRREEIFFLFDGLDQIKGDEYSKLARTIFKVTSRNPVIISSRPSAVISLESERDTPFLRLKPFSPEDEKQYFADDYKKARSIVSFAPDLTRIPMLAYMVKTLIREGKATNIFNRADIYTRFLDHIIYYHDPNIP
;
A
#
# COMPACT_ATOMS: atom_id res chain seq x y z
N MET A 1 2.42 13.45 -13.87
CA MET A 1 1.19 13.49 -13.05
C MET A 1 0.95 12.12 -12.42
N PRO A 2 0.96 11.99 -11.08
CA PRO A 2 0.64 10.72 -10.43
C PRO A 2 -0.87 10.48 -10.40
N ILE A 3 -1.30 9.24 -10.66
CA ILE A 3 -2.68 8.78 -10.44
C ILE A 3 -2.60 7.56 -9.54
N PHE A 4 -3.27 7.63 -8.39
CA PHE A 4 -3.40 6.52 -7.45
C PHE A 4 -4.75 5.83 -7.64
N MET A 5 -4.75 4.51 -7.69
CA MET A 5 -5.98 3.71 -7.80
C MET A 5 -5.80 2.33 -7.15
N PRO A 6 -6.67 1.89 -6.23
CA PRO A 6 -6.67 0.52 -5.75
C PRO A 6 -6.90 -0.48 -6.90
N CYS A 7 -6.18 -1.60 -6.91
CA CYS A 7 -6.40 -2.67 -7.89
C CYS A 7 -7.84 -3.20 -7.87
N ALA A 8 -8.46 -3.28 -6.69
CA ALA A 8 -9.85 -3.67 -6.54
C ALA A 8 -10.84 -2.68 -7.20
N GLU A 9 -10.50 -1.39 -7.21
CA GLU A 9 -11.29 -0.38 -7.92
C GLU A 9 -11.13 -0.53 -9.44
N PHE A 10 -9.91 -0.72 -9.92
CA PHE A 10 -9.66 -0.98 -11.34
C PHE A 10 -10.38 -2.25 -11.82
N GLU A 11 -10.35 -3.33 -11.02
CA GLU A 11 -11.12 -4.55 -11.27
C GLU A 11 -12.63 -4.28 -11.36
N ARG A 12 -13.17 -3.50 -10.41
CA ARG A 12 -14.59 -3.13 -10.39
C ARG A 12 -14.99 -2.33 -11.62
N ILE A 13 -14.17 -1.38 -12.04
CA ILE A 13 -14.40 -0.55 -13.24
C ILE A 13 -14.32 -1.41 -14.51
N ASN A 14 -13.36 -2.35 -14.54
CA ASN A 14 -13.07 -3.23 -15.68
C ASN A 14 -12.97 -2.47 -17.02
N PRO A 15 -12.06 -1.49 -17.14
CA PRO A 15 -11.97 -0.66 -18.34
C PRO A 15 -11.45 -1.47 -19.53
N ARG A 16 -12.05 -1.31 -20.71
CA ARG A 16 -11.60 -2.00 -21.94
C ARG A 16 -10.40 -1.30 -22.60
N GLY A 17 -10.12 -0.07 -22.21
CA GLY A 17 -9.05 0.77 -22.74
C GLY A 17 -8.95 2.11 -22.03
N TRP A 18 -8.04 2.96 -22.50
CA TRP A 18 -7.80 4.29 -21.94
C TRP A 18 -9.06 5.15 -21.87
N ASN A 19 -9.90 5.17 -22.92
CA ASN A 19 -11.11 5.99 -22.95
C ASN A 19 -12.07 5.65 -21.81
N ASP A 20 -12.25 4.36 -21.49
CA ASP A 20 -13.12 3.93 -20.39
C ASP A 20 -12.54 4.36 -19.03
N LEU A 21 -11.22 4.18 -18.85
CA LEU A 21 -10.53 4.59 -17.63
C LEU A 21 -10.56 6.11 -17.45
N ARG A 22 -10.28 6.88 -18.50
CA ARG A 22 -10.31 8.35 -18.51
C ARG A 22 -11.68 8.88 -18.08
N LYS A 23 -12.76 8.29 -18.57
CA LYS A 23 -14.12 8.70 -18.20
C LYS A 23 -14.36 8.56 -16.69
N GLN A 24 -13.87 7.49 -16.08
CA GLN A 24 -13.96 7.29 -14.63
C GLN A 24 -13.05 8.22 -13.84
N LEU A 25 -11.86 8.51 -14.36
CA LEU A 25 -10.96 9.48 -13.74
C LEU A 25 -11.55 10.89 -13.78
N SER A 26 -12.15 11.27 -14.91
CA SER A 26 -12.69 12.62 -15.13
C SER A 26 -13.94 12.88 -14.30
N SER A 27 -14.79 11.87 -14.08
CA SER A 27 -16.01 12.02 -13.28
C SER A 27 -15.75 12.38 -11.82
N SER A 28 -14.53 12.17 -11.33
CA SER A 28 -14.12 12.54 -9.96
C SER A 28 -13.83 14.05 -9.79
N PHE A 29 -13.83 14.84 -10.87
CA PHE A 29 -13.48 16.27 -10.87
C PHE A 29 -14.65 17.20 -11.27
N ASN A 30 -15.86 16.65 -11.40
CA ASN A 30 -17.01 17.31 -12.04
C ASN A 30 -17.59 18.55 -11.32
N GLU A 31 -17.14 18.87 -10.10
CA GLU A 31 -17.70 20.01 -9.35
C GLU A 31 -17.03 21.35 -9.71
N ASP A 32 -15.77 21.35 -10.18
CA ASP A 32 -14.98 22.57 -10.39
C ASP A 32 -14.56 22.81 -11.86
N PHE A 33 -14.73 21.82 -12.74
CA PHE A 33 -14.24 21.88 -14.12
C PHE A 33 -15.26 21.32 -15.11
N LEU A 34 -15.22 21.81 -16.36
CA LEU A 34 -15.95 21.18 -17.45
C LEU A 34 -15.34 19.81 -17.73
N GLU A 35 -16.18 18.78 -17.84
CA GLU A 35 -15.74 17.39 -18.10
C GLU A 35 -14.80 17.31 -19.31
N VAL A 36 -15.10 18.06 -20.38
CA VAL A 36 -14.28 18.12 -21.61
C VAL A 36 -12.86 18.65 -21.35
N ASP A 37 -12.71 19.63 -20.46
CA ASP A 37 -11.40 20.19 -20.13
C ASP A 37 -10.56 19.18 -19.34
N VAL A 38 -11.19 18.47 -18.41
CA VAL A 38 -10.56 17.40 -17.64
C VAL A 38 -10.16 16.22 -18.54
N GLU A 39 -11.04 15.80 -19.45
CA GLU A 39 -10.74 14.75 -20.41
C GLU A 39 -9.57 15.13 -21.33
N ASN A 40 -9.57 16.36 -21.86
CA ASN A 40 -8.49 16.88 -22.70
C ASN A 40 -7.16 16.97 -21.95
N PHE A 41 -7.22 17.37 -20.68
CA PHE A 41 -6.07 17.38 -19.79
C PHE A 41 -5.49 15.96 -19.67
N PHE A 42 -6.30 14.97 -19.27
CA PHE A 42 -5.82 13.58 -19.14
C PHE A 42 -5.28 13.01 -20.47
N ASP A 43 -5.96 13.24 -21.59
CA ASP A 43 -5.49 12.80 -22.91
C ASP A 43 -4.13 13.40 -23.28
N THR A 44 -3.93 14.68 -22.96
CA THR A 44 -2.67 15.37 -23.27
C THR A 44 -1.50 14.73 -22.53
N TYR A 45 -1.63 14.51 -21.21
CA TYR A 45 -0.57 13.89 -20.42
C TYR A 45 -0.40 12.41 -20.77
N PHE A 46 -1.48 11.68 -21.04
CA PHE A 46 -1.42 10.26 -21.40
C PHE A 46 -0.65 10.03 -22.70
N ARG A 47 -0.90 10.87 -23.73
CA ARG A 47 -0.20 10.79 -25.03
C ARG A 47 1.26 11.20 -24.94
N ARG A 48 1.61 12.04 -23.97
CA ARG A 48 2.99 12.43 -23.68
C ARG A 48 3.75 11.44 -22.79
N GLU A 49 3.08 10.36 -22.36
CA GLU A 49 3.65 9.36 -21.43
C GLU A 49 4.03 9.98 -20.07
N GLU A 50 3.32 11.05 -19.67
CA GLU A 50 3.61 11.85 -18.48
C GLU A 50 2.70 11.49 -17.29
N ILE A 51 1.87 10.45 -17.40
CA ILE A 51 1.06 9.93 -16.30
C ILE A 51 1.82 8.79 -15.61
N PHE A 52 1.95 8.87 -14.29
CA PHE A 52 2.54 7.82 -13.46
C PHE A 52 1.41 7.13 -12.69
N PHE A 53 1.09 5.90 -13.06
CA PHE A 53 0.03 5.14 -12.39
C PHE A 53 0.57 4.35 -11.20
N LEU A 54 -0.08 4.51 -10.05
CA LEU A 54 0.20 3.81 -8.81
C LEU A 54 -1.00 2.93 -8.46
N PHE A 55 -0.88 1.63 -8.70
CA PHE A 55 -1.90 0.66 -8.35
C PHE A 55 -1.56 -0.04 -7.05
N ASP A 56 -2.51 -0.06 -6.10
CA ASP A 56 -2.28 -0.63 -4.76
C ASP A 56 -3.09 -1.90 -4.52
N GLY A 57 -2.44 -2.91 -3.94
CA GLY A 57 -3.09 -4.11 -3.43
C GLY A 57 -3.61 -5.05 -4.51
N LEU A 58 -2.74 -5.52 -5.41
CA LEU A 58 -3.11 -6.55 -6.40
C LEU A 58 -3.67 -7.83 -5.74
N ASP A 59 -3.20 -8.18 -4.54
CA ASP A 59 -3.69 -9.31 -3.74
C ASP A 59 -5.08 -9.09 -3.12
N GLN A 60 -5.69 -7.91 -3.30
CA GLN A 60 -6.98 -7.55 -2.69
C GLN A 60 -8.17 -7.70 -3.65
N ILE A 61 -7.94 -8.25 -4.84
CA ILE A 61 -8.98 -8.48 -5.84
C ILE A 61 -9.71 -9.80 -5.60
N LYS A 62 -10.86 -10.00 -6.25
CA LYS A 62 -11.63 -11.23 -6.07
C LYS A 62 -11.06 -12.38 -6.91
N GLY A 63 -10.69 -13.47 -6.24
CA GLY A 63 -10.18 -14.69 -6.89
C GLY A 63 -8.69 -14.60 -7.18
N ASP A 64 -8.17 -15.50 -8.02
CA ASP A 64 -6.73 -15.71 -8.22
C ASP A 64 -6.20 -15.22 -9.59
N GLU A 65 -6.96 -14.37 -10.29
CA GLU A 65 -6.60 -13.85 -11.62
C GLU A 65 -5.64 -12.64 -11.58
N TYR A 66 -4.74 -12.57 -10.60
CA TYR A 66 -3.82 -11.44 -10.38
C TYR A 66 -2.99 -11.09 -11.62
N SER A 67 -2.41 -12.10 -12.29
CA SER A 67 -1.60 -11.90 -13.49
C SER A 67 -2.38 -11.30 -14.65
N LYS A 68 -3.64 -11.70 -14.79
CA LYS A 68 -4.54 -11.21 -15.85
C LYS A 68 -4.92 -9.75 -15.61
N LEU A 69 -5.17 -9.38 -14.34
CA LEU A 69 -5.45 -8.00 -14.01
C LEU A 69 -4.22 -7.12 -14.26
N ALA A 70 -3.04 -7.54 -13.81
CA ALA A 70 -1.79 -6.81 -14.06
C ALA A 70 -1.54 -6.57 -15.55
N ARG A 71 -1.72 -7.60 -16.39
CA ARG A 71 -1.62 -7.46 -17.86
C ARG A 71 -2.65 -6.49 -18.43
N THR A 72 -3.88 -6.52 -17.90
CA THR A 72 -4.93 -5.56 -18.30
C THR A 72 -4.54 -4.14 -17.92
N ILE A 73 -3.99 -3.92 -16.72
CA ILE A 73 -3.46 -2.62 -16.28
C ILE A 73 -2.39 -2.12 -17.25
N PHE A 74 -1.36 -2.91 -17.53
CA PHE A 74 -0.30 -2.52 -18.47
C PHE A 74 -0.85 -2.24 -19.87
N LYS A 75 -1.82 -3.02 -20.35
CA LYS A 75 -2.47 -2.80 -21.64
C LYS A 75 -3.23 -1.47 -21.69
N VAL A 76 -4.02 -1.16 -20.66
CA VAL A 76 -4.87 0.04 -20.60
C VAL A 76 -4.03 1.31 -20.42
N THR A 77 -2.99 1.25 -19.59
CA THR A 77 -2.07 2.37 -19.31
C THR A 77 -1.04 2.58 -20.42
N SER A 78 -0.86 1.57 -21.29
CA SER A 78 0.02 1.61 -22.45
C SER A 78 1.47 1.87 -22.06
N ARG A 79 2.08 2.95 -22.57
CA ARG A 79 3.49 3.29 -22.34
C ARG A 79 3.71 4.16 -21.10
N ASN A 80 2.63 4.59 -20.45
CA ASN A 80 2.76 5.38 -19.23
C ASN A 80 3.41 4.53 -18.11
N PRO A 81 4.31 5.12 -17.31
CA PRO A 81 4.91 4.40 -16.18
C PRO A 81 3.87 3.87 -15.20
N VAL A 82 4.04 2.62 -14.76
CA VAL A 82 3.15 1.94 -13.81
C VAL A 82 3.96 1.32 -12.68
N ILE A 83 3.49 1.51 -11.45
CA ILE A 83 3.93 0.74 -10.28
C ILE A 83 2.69 0.02 -9.72
N ILE A 84 2.82 -1.28 -9.49
CA ILE A 84 1.78 -2.10 -8.86
C ILE A 84 2.32 -2.65 -7.55
N SER A 85 1.62 -2.41 -6.44
CA SER A 85 1.93 -3.00 -5.14
C SER A 85 1.16 -4.32 -4.97
N SER A 86 1.78 -5.28 -4.28
CA SER A 86 1.15 -6.57 -4.00
C SER A 86 1.85 -7.30 -2.87
N ARG A 87 1.13 -8.20 -2.18
CA ARG A 87 1.78 -9.29 -1.43
C ARG A 87 2.53 -10.24 -2.37
N PRO A 88 3.63 -10.87 -1.90
CA PRO A 88 4.40 -11.83 -2.70
C PRO A 88 3.56 -12.98 -3.27
N SER A 89 2.57 -13.46 -2.52
CA SER A 89 1.72 -14.60 -2.92
C SER A 89 0.97 -14.38 -4.22
N ALA A 90 0.56 -13.13 -4.51
CA ALA A 90 -0.23 -12.80 -5.70
C ALA A 90 0.64 -12.54 -6.96
N VAL A 91 1.97 -12.49 -6.82
CA VAL A 91 2.88 -12.19 -7.94
C VAL A 91 3.84 -13.34 -8.29
N ILE A 92 3.73 -14.49 -7.63
CA ILE A 92 4.62 -15.65 -7.86
C ILE A 92 4.69 -16.03 -9.34
N SER A 93 3.52 -16.11 -10.00
CA SER A 93 3.44 -16.41 -11.43
C SER A 93 4.05 -15.30 -12.28
N LEU A 94 3.79 -14.03 -11.97
CA LEU A 94 4.31 -12.89 -12.71
C LEU A 94 5.84 -12.75 -12.58
N GLU A 95 6.43 -13.07 -11.43
CA GLU A 95 7.89 -13.08 -11.24
C GLU A 95 8.57 -14.07 -12.18
N SER A 96 7.89 -15.18 -12.53
CA SER A 96 8.43 -16.18 -13.45
C SER A 96 8.47 -15.71 -14.92
N GLU A 97 7.69 -14.70 -15.28
CA GLU A 97 7.48 -14.25 -16.67
C GLU A 97 8.63 -13.37 -17.21
N ARG A 98 9.57 -12.92 -16.35
CA ARG A 98 10.79 -12.12 -16.67
C ARG A 98 10.61 -10.80 -17.42
N ASP A 99 9.41 -10.48 -17.91
CA ASP A 99 9.13 -9.27 -18.70
C ASP A 99 8.90 -8.02 -17.85
N THR A 100 8.84 -8.15 -16.52
CA THR A 100 8.59 -7.04 -15.59
C THR A 100 9.61 -7.04 -14.46
N PRO A 101 10.21 -5.88 -14.12
CA PRO A 101 11.12 -5.80 -12.98
C PRO A 101 10.33 -5.89 -11.65
N PHE A 102 10.85 -6.68 -10.71
CA PHE A 102 10.27 -6.84 -9.38
C PHE A 102 11.13 -6.18 -8.33
N LEU A 103 10.50 -5.33 -7.52
CA LEU A 103 11.11 -4.70 -6.35
C LEU A 103 10.46 -5.27 -5.10
N ARG A 104 11.28 -5.87 -4.23
CA ARG A 104 10.82 -6.42 -2.95
C ARG A 104 11.18 -5.48 -1.82
N LEU A 105 10.16 -4.97 -1.13
CA LEU A 105 10.34 -4.24 0.12
C LEU A 105 10.92 -5.18 1.18
N LYS A 106 12.07 -4.80 1.73
CA LYS A 106 12.77 -5.57 2.77
C LYS A 106 12.29 -5.11 4.15
N PRO A 107 12.31 -6.00 5.16
CA PRO A 107 12.18 -5.59 6.56
C PRO A 107 13.30 -4.60 6.92
N PHE A 108 13.09 -3.82 7.98
CA PHE A 108 14.13 -2.94 8.52
C PHE A 108 15.43 -3.69 8.80
N SER A 109 16.55 -3.01 8.50
CA SER A 109 17.86 -3.43 8.99
C SER A 109 17.97 -3.12 10.49
N PRO A 110 18.94 -3.74 11.20
CA PRO A 110 19.20 -3.40 12.60
C PRO A 110 19.51 -1.90 12.82
N GLU A 111 20.15 -1.25 11.85
CA GLU A 111 20.43 0.19 11.86
C GLU A 111 19.15 1.00 11.70
N ASP A 112 18.29 0.63 10.74
CA ASP A 112 16.99 1.26 10.53
C ASP A 112 16.09 1.11 11.77
N GLU A 113 16.09 -0.07 12.41
CA GLU A 113 15.37 -0.31 13.67
C GLU A 113 15.89 0.63 14.77
N LYS A 114 17.21 0.71 14.93
CA LYS A 114 17.83 1.60 15.93
C LYS A 114 17.46 3.06 15.69
N GLN A 115 17.50 3.49 14.43
CA GLN A 115 17.10 4.85 14.05
C GLN A 115 15.61 5.09 14.26
N TYR A 116 14.76 4.13 13.88
CA TYR A 116 13.32 4.25 14.00
C TYR A 116 12.88 4.33 15.47
N PHE A 117 13.42 3.48 16.34
CA PHE A 117 13.04 3.47 17.76
C PHE A 117 13.77 4.55 18.57
N ALA A 118 14.95 5.01 18.15
CA ALA A 118 15.74 6.03 18.86
C ALA A 118 15.88 5.71 20.36
N ASP A 119 15.41 6.58 21.25
CA ASP A 119 15.48 6.39 22.71
C ASP A 119 14.71 5.16 23.19
N ASP A 120 13.67 4.74 22.45
CA ASP A 120 12.84 3.57 22.77
C ASP A 120 13.55 2.24 22.40
N TYR A 121 14.69 2.27 21.70
CA TYR A 121 15.29 1.07 21.08
C TYR A 121 15.63 -0.04 22.09
N LYS A 122 16.18 0.31 23.26
CA LYS A 122 16.50 -0.68 24.31
C LYS A 122 15.24 -1.39 24.82
N LYS A 123 14.17 -0.61 25.04
CA LYS A 123 12.89 -1.13 25.54
C LYS A 123 12.21 -1.98 24.46
N ALA A 124 12.20 -1.53 23.21
CA ALA A 124 11.72 -2.30 22.07
C ALA A 124 12.41 -3.66 21.98
N ARG A 125 13.76 -3.69 22.02
CA ARG A 125 14.56 -4.93 22.01
C ARG A 125 14.23 -5.88 23.16
N SER A 126 13.93 -5.36 24.36
CA SER A 126 13.53 -6.23 25.48
C SER A 126 12.16 -6.88 25.27
N ILE A 127 11.19 -6.12 24.73
CA ILE A 127 9.82 -6.58 24.50
C ILE A 127 9.80 -7.66 23.41
N VAL A 128 10.55 -7.45 22.33
CA VAL A 128 10.56 -8.36 21.18
C VAL A 128 11.65 -9.43 21.25
N SER A 129 12.25 -9.64 22.44
CA SER A 129 13.34 -10.60 22.63
C SER A 129 12.97 -12.02 22.20
N PHE A 130 11.70 -12.41 22.35
CA PHE A 130 11.18 -13.72 21.93
C PHE A 130 10.65 -13.75 20.48
N ALA A 131 10.48 -12.59 19.84
CA ALA A 131 9.98 -12.47 18.47
C ALA A 131 10.59 -11.25 17.76
N PRO A 132 11.86 -11.32 17.33
CA PRO A 132 12.58 -10.17 16.77
C PRO A 132 12.00 -9.64 15.44
N ASP A 133 11.17 -10.41 14.76
CA ASP A 133 10.47 -10.00 13.54
C ASP A 133 9.47 -8.86 13.78
N LEU A 134 8.99 -8.69 15.01
CA LEU A 134 8.00 -7.69 15.39
C LEU A 134 8.51 -6.25 15.28
N THR A 135 9.81 -6.00 15.39
CA THR A 135 10.41 -4.66 15.18
C THR A 135 10.91 -4.44 13.76
N ARG A 136 11.00 -5.50 12.95
CA ARG A 136 11.53 -5.45 11.58
C ARG A 136 10.49 -5.13 10.53
N ILE A 137 9.22 -5.41 10.81
CA ILE A 137 8.11 -5.10 9.91
C ILE A 137 7.57 -3.70 10.29
N PRO A 138 7.57 -2.70 9.38
CA PRO A 138 7.24 -1.31 9.72
C PRO A 138 5.93 -1.12 10.50
N MET A 139 4.85 -1.79 10.09
CA MET A 139 3.56 -1.70 10.80
C MET A 139 3.60 -2.32 12.21
N LEU A 140 4.34 -3.42 12.40
CA LEU A 140 4.49 -4.01 13.73
C LEU A 140 5.40 -3.15 14.61
N ALA A 141 6.48 -2.61 14.03
CA ALA A 141 7.38 -1.69 14.71
C ALA A 141 6.64 -0.45 15.20
N TYR A 142 5.74 0.10 14.38
CA TYR A 142 4.84 1.19 14.76
C TYR A 142 3.97 0.80 15.97
N MET A 143 3.27 -0.33 15.92
CA MET A 143 2.44 -0.80 17.03
C MET A 143 3.24 -0.96 18.33
N VAL A 144 4.43 -1.56 18.26
CA VAL A 144 5.33 -1.71 19.42
C VAL A 144 5.73 -0.34 19.97
N LYS A 145 6.13 0.58 19.10
CA LYS A 145 6.58 1.92 19.52
C LYS A 145 5.46 2.71 20.18
N THR A 146 4.25 2.67 19.63
CA THR A 146 3.06 3.28 20.23
C THR A 146 2.79 2.68 21.61
N LEU A 147 2.72 1.35 21.73
CA LEU A 147 2.49 0.69 23.03
C LEU A 147 3.58 1.01 24.06
N ILE A 148 4.84 1.20 23.64
CA ILE A 148 5.94 1.59 24.53
C ILE A 148 5.72 2.97 25.12
N ARG A 149 5.38 3.94 24.26
CA ARG A 149 5.19 5.36 24.62
C ARG A 149 3.97 5.57 25.51
N GLU A 150 2.92 4.80 25.24
CA GLU A 150 1.68 4.80 26.03
C GLU A 150 1.78 3.98 27.33
N GLY A 151 2.94 3.36 27.61
CA GLY A 151 3.14 2.52 28.79
C GLY A 151 2.31 1.23 28.79
N LYS A 152 1.83 0.78 27.62
CA LYS A 152 0.96 -0.39 27.43
C LYS A 152 1.70 -1.64 26.91
N ALA A 153 3.01 -1.56 26.72
CA ALA A 153 3.82 -2.66 26.19
C ALA A 153 4.17 -3.73 27.25
N THR A 154 3.15 -4.36 27.85
CA THR A 154 3.32 -5.46 28.81
C THR A 154 2.78 -6.79 28.26
N ASN A 155 3.45 -7.89 28.62
CA ASN A 155 3.07 -9.26 28.25
C ASN A 155 2.95 -9.47 26.72
N ILE A 156 3.91 -8.94 25.96
CA ILE A 156 4.00 -9.15 24.51
C ILE A 156 5.11 -10.17 24.28
N PHE A 157 4.76 -11.35 23.76
CA PHE A 157 5.69 -12.43 23.46
C PHE A 157 5.66 -12.83 21.99
N ASN A 158 4.55 -12.56 21.30
CA ASN A 158 4.34 -12.91 19.91
C ASN A 158 3.53 -11.83 19.18
N ARG A 159 3.31 -12.04 17.87
CA ARG A 159 2.57 -11.13 17.00
C ARG A 159 1.10 -10.97 17.40
N ALA A 160 0.44 -12.03 17.86
CA ALA A 160 -0.95 -11.96 18.29
C ALA A 160 -1.10 -11.09 19.56
N ASP A 161 -0.14 -11.16 20.48
CA ASP A 161 -0.15 -10.31 21.68
C ASP A 161 -0.05 -8.82 21.31
N ILE A 162 0.79 -8.46 20.33
CA ILE A 162 0.85 -7.09 19.81
C ILE A 162 -0.52 -6.66 19.29
N TYR A 163 -1.15 -7.48 18.44
CA TYR A 163 -2.45 -7.13 17.89
C TYR A 163 -3.50 -6.93 18.96
N THR A 164 -3.62 -7.85 19.91
CA THR A 164 -4.56 -7.74 21.03
C THR A 164 -4.33 -6.46 21.82
N ARG A 165 -3.08 -6.18 22.23
CA ARG A 165 -2.74 -4.99 23.01
C ARG A 165 -2.97 -3.69 22.24
N PHE A 166 -2.65 -3.68 20.95
CA PHE A 166 -2.83 -2.51 20.11
C PHE A 166 -4.31 -2.23 19.83
N LEU A 167 -5.13 -3.27 19.62
CA LEU A 167 -6.58 -3.14 19.51
C LEU A 167 -7.20 -2.63 20.82
N ASP A 168 -6.81 -3.19 21.97
CA ASP A 168 -7.24 -2.70 23.28
C ASP A 168 -6.88 -1.22 23.46
N HIS A 169 -5.66 -0.83 23.05
CA HIS A 169 -5.23 0.55 23.10
C HIS A 169 -6.12 1.46 22.22
N ILE A 170 -6.35 1.08 20.97
CA ILE A 170 -7.20 1.86 20.04
C ILE A 170 -8.63 1.99 20.59
N ILE A 171 -9.25 0.88 21.00
CA ILE A 171 -10.67 0.86 21.37
C ILE A 171 -10.95 1.64 22.66
N TYR A 172 -10.07 1.52 23.66
CA TYR A 172 -10.36 2.02 25.00
C TYR A 172 -9.61 3.30 25.38
N TYR A 173 -8.56 3.66 24.65
CA TYR A 173 -7.67 4.77 25.02
C TYR A 173 -7.46 5.77 23.89
N HIS A 174 -7.89 5.45 22.67
CA HIS A 174 -7.81 6.34 21.53
C HIS A 174 -9.23 6.73 21.10
N ASP A 175 -9.79 7.77 21.73
CA ASP A 175 -11.00 8.42 21.21
C ASP A 175 -10.58 9.36 20.06
N PRO A 176 -10.97 9.09 18.81
CA PRO A 176 -10.65 9.99 17.69
C PRO A 176 -11.31 11.37 17.81
N ASN A 177 -12.14 11.61 18.82
CA ASN A 177 -12.82 12.89 19.08
C ASN A 177 -12.26 13.66 20.28
N ILE A 178 -11.22 13.15 20.98
CA ILE A 178 -10.55 13.88 22.04
C ILE A 178 -9.20 14.38 21.47
N PRO A 179 -8.98 15.71 21.38
CA PRO A 179 -7.84 16.31 20.71
C PRO A 179 -6.49 16.02 21.40
#